data_AF-A0AAV8WSD0-F1
#
_entry.id   AF-A0AAV8WSD0-F1
#
_cell.length_a   1.000
_cell.length_b   1.000
_cell.length_c   1.000
_cell.angle_alpha   90.00
_cell.angle_beta   90.00
_cell.angle_gamma   90.00
#
_symmetry.space_group_name_H-M   'P 1'
#
loop_
_entity.id
_entity.type
_entity.pdbx_description
1 polymer ?
#
loop_
_entity_poly.entity_id
_entity_poly.type
_entity_poly.pdbx_seq_one_letter_code
_entity_poly.pdbx_strand_id
1 'polypeptide(L)'
;MIVFSNSIFVRGIERYGPNFYFPKPDYHIIQDSAFPISNWLMTPYRHNENLGRMEKYYNYSLSSDRVAVENIFAFVKRRWR
;
A
#
# COMPACT_ATOMS: atom_id res chain seq x y z
N MET A 1 3.88 -3.00 10.76
CA MET A 1 2.59 -2.33 11.05
C MET A 1 2.77 -1.13 11.99
N ILE A 2 3.25 -1.30 13.23
CA ILE A 2 3.35 -0.22 14.25
C ILE A 2 4.18 0.99 13.80
N VAL A 3 5.33 0.77 13.16
CA VAL A 3 6.23 1.88 12.75
C VAL A 3 5.57 2.82 11.73
N PHE A 4 4.88 2.28 10.73
CA PHE A 4 4.21 3.10 9.72
C PHE A 4 3.00 3.82 10.32
N SER A 5 2.16 3.13 11.08
CA SER A 5 1.00 3.74 11.76
C SER A 5 1.40 4.89 12.69
N ASN A 6 2.57 4.78 13.34
CA ASN A 6 3.11 5.83 14.21
C ASN A 6 4.08 6.78 13.50
N SER A 7 4.14 6.77 12.17
CA SER A 7 5.04 7.65 11.42
C SER A 7 4.54 9.10 11.40
N ILE A 8 5.47 10.04 11.21
CA ILE A 8 5.13 11.46 10.97
C ILE A 8 4.25 11.64 9.73
N PHE A 9 4.36 10.72 8.78
CA PHE A 9 3.61 10.73 7.53
C PHE A 9 2.13 10.47 7.77
N VAL A 10 1.80 9.39 8.50
CA VAL A 10 0.41 9.05 8.84
C VAL A 10 -0.23 10.15 9.67
N ARG A 11 0.46 10.64 10.72
CA ARG A 11 -0.01 11.78 11.52
C ARG A 11 -0.23 13.04 10.68
N GLY A 12 0.61 13.25 9.68
CA GLY A 12 0.48 14.36 8.74
C GLY A 12 -0.81 14.27 7.94
N ILE A 13 -1.09 13.11 7.34
CA ILE A 13 -2.32 12.90 6.59
C ILE A 13 -3.55 13.01 7.49
N GLU A 14 -3.52 12.48 8.71
CA GLU A 14 -4.63 12.60 9.67
C GLU A 14 -4.91 14.07 10.04
N ARG A 15 -3.87 14.90 10.10
CA ARG A 15 -4.00 16.32 10.48
C ARG A 15 -4.38 17.24 9.31
N TYR A 16 -3.79 17.05 8.14
CA TYR A 16 -3.93 17.96 7.00
C TYR A 16 -4.78 17.40 5.86
N GLY A 17 -5.14 16.12 5.95
CA GLY A 17 -5.84 15.38 4.90
C GLY A 17 -4.90 14.84 3.82
N PRO A 18 -5.36 13.83 3.06
CA PRO A 18 -4.56 13.21 2.00
C PRO A 18 -4.24 14.19 0.86
N ASN A 19 -5.13 15.11 0.53
CA ASN A 19 -4.95 16.09 -0.56
C ASN A 19 -3.75 17.05 -0.33
N PHE A 20 -3.27 17.18 0.90
CA PHE A 20 -2.05 17.94 1.18
C PHE A 20 -0.78 17.18 0.75
N TYR A 21 -0.80 15.84 0.79
CA TYR A 21 0.35 14.99 0.50
C TYR A 21 0.31 14.39 -0.91
N PHE A 22 -0.87 14.20 -1.48
CA PHE A 22 -1.06 13.64 -2.81
C PHE A 22 -1.37 14.74 -3.83
N PRO A 23 -0.62 14.82 -4.94
CA PRO A 23 -0.84 15.84 -5.98
C PRO A 23 -2.23 15.78 -6.65
N LYS A 24 -2.90 14.62 -6.55
CA LYS A 24 -4.24 14.39 -7.12
C LYS A 24 -5.10 13.60 -6.12
N PRO A 25 -6.43 13.82 -6.11
CA PRO A 25 -7.34 13.12 -5.20
C PRO A 25 -7.34 11.60 -5.36
N ASP A 26 -7.12 11.11 -6.58
CA ASP A 26 -7.22 9.67 -6.89
C ASP A 26 -5.91 8.90 -6.64
N TYR A 27 -4.91 9.57 -6.05
CA TYR A 27 -3.63 8.94 -5.76
C TYR A 27 -3.68 8.26 -4.39
N HIS A 28 -3.25 7.01 -4.39
CA HIS A 28 -3.28 6.16 -3.21
C HIS A 28 -1.91 5.53 -2.99
N ILE A 29 -1.58 5.24 -1.74
CA ILE A 29 -0.43 4.42 -1.39
C ILE A 29 -0.87 2.96 -1.40
N ILE A 30 -0.02 2.10 -1.97
CA ILE A 30 -0.21 0.65 -1.94
C ILE A 30 0.52 0.09 -0.71
N GLN A 31 -0.17 -0.74 0.07
CA GLN A 31 0.37 -1.40 1.26
C GLN A 31 0.00 -2.89 1.32
N ASP A 32 0.64 -3.60 2.26
CA ASP A 32 0.31 -4.99 2.55
C ASP A 32 -1.04 -5.15 3.30
N SER A 33 -1.61 -6.35 3.24
CA SER A 33 -2.82 -6.79 3.96
C SER A 33 -2.81 -6.57 5.48
N ALA A 34 -1.62 -6.44 6.07
CA ALA A 34 -1.45 -6.11 7.48
C ALA A 34 -1.94 -4.70 7.82
N PHE A 35 -2.06 -3.79 6.85
CA PHE A 35 -2.51 -2.42 7.11
C PHE A 35 -4.03 -2.26 6.97
N PRO A 36 -4.65 -1.32 7.70
CA PRO A 36 -6.06 -0.99 7.51
C PRO A 36 -6.28 -0.29 6.17
N ILE A 37 -7.41 -0.56 5.51
CA ILE A 37 -7.83 0.17 4.31
C ILE A 37 -8.24 1.60 4.66
N SER A 38 -7.95 2.56 3.79
CA SER A 38 -8.39 3.96 3.92
C SER A 38 -8.59 4.63 2.56
N ASN A 39 -9.18 5.83 2.54
CA ASN A 39 -9.40 6.60 1.32
C ASN A 39 -8.13 7.03 0.58
N TRP A 40 -6.95 6.79 1.17
CA TRP A 40 -5.65 7.12 0.58
C TRP A 40 -4.68 5.93 0.63
N LEU A 41 -5.11 4.79 1.17
CA LEU A 41 -4.32 3.60 1.38
C LEU A 41 -5.04 2.36 0.85
N MET A 42 -4.51 1.81 -0.23
CA MET A 42 -4.99 0.58 -0.85
C MET A 42 -4.26 -0.62 -0.27
N THR A 43 -5.03 -1.58 0.23
CA THR A 43 -4.53 -2.87 0.71
C THR A 43 -5.23 -4.01 -0.02
N PRO A 44 -4.58 -5.17 -0.19
CA PRO A 44 -5.22 -6.32 -0.79
C PRO A 44 -6.35 -6.83 0.11
N TYR A 45 -7.41 -7.35 -0.51
CA TYR A 45 -8.41 -8.15 0.21
C TYR A 45 -7.69 -9.30 0.93
N ARG A 46 -8.01 -9.48 2.21
CA ARG A 46 -7.44 -10.58 3.01
C ARG A 46 -7.78 -11.91 2.37
N HIS A 47 -6.81 -12.83 2.40
CA HIS A 47 -7.00 -14.14 1.80
C HIS A 47 -8.06 -14.92 2.58
N ASN A 48 -9.25 -15.03 1.99
CA ASN A 48 -10.36 -15.82 2.48
C ASN A 48 -10.73 -16.84 1.40
N GLU A 49 -11.28 -18.00 1.82
CA GLU A 49 -11.62 -19.10 0.91
C GLU A 49 -12.62 -18.70 -0.20
N ASN A 50 -13.37 -17.61 0.02
CA ASN A 50 -14.46 -17.16 -0.85
C ASN A 50 -14.21 -15.83 -1.58
N LEU A 51 -12.95 -15.45 -1.87
CA LEU A 51 -12.71 -14.25 -2.67
C LEU A 51 -13.39 -14.35 -4.05
N GLY A 52 -14.24 -13.38 -4.34
CA GLY A 52 -14.93 -13.23 -5.62
C GLY A 52 -13.96 -12.92 -6.76
N ARG A 53 -14.45 -13.05 -8.00
CA ARG A 53 -13.61 -12.82 -9.20
C ARG A 53 -13.01 -11.41 -9.23
N MET A 54 -13.78 -10.39 -8.85
CA MET A 54 -13.32 -9.00 -8.86
C MET A 54 -12.28 -8.73 -7.77
N GLU A 55 -12.42 -9.32 -6.59
CA GLU A 55 -11.45 -9.18 -5.50
C GLU A 55 -10.13 -9.87 -5.84
N LYS A 56 -10.19 -11.04 -6.48
CA LYS A 56 -9.03 -11.75 -7.02
C LYS A 56 -8.32 -10.92 -8.09
N TYR A 57 -9.08 -10.33 -9.02
CA TYR A 57 -8.53 -9.44 -10.05
C TYR A 57 -7.88 -8.20 -9.45
N TYR A 58 -8.53 -7.56 -8.47
CA TYR A 58 -7.98 -6.43 -7.74
C TYR A 58 -6.67 -6.81 -7.02
N ASN A 59 -6.66 -7.90 -6.27
CA ASN A 59 -5.45 -8.38 -5.58
C ASN A 59 -4.32 -8.71 -6.56
N TYR A 60 -4.64 -9.28 -7.72
CA TYR A 60 -3.67 -9.56 -8.77
C TYR A 60 -3.04 -8.28 -9.31
N SER A 61 -3.87 -7.28 -9.67
CA SER A 61 -3.38 -5.97 -10.12
C SER A 61 -2.48 -5.31 -9.08
N LEU A 62 -2.96 -5.24 -7.83
CA LEU A 62 -2.22 -4.63 -6.73
C LEU A 62 -0.89 -5.36 -6.46
N SER A 63 -0.88 -6.69 -6.57
CA SER A 63 0.35 -7.48 -6.43
C SER A 63 1.32 -7.23 -7.59
N SER A 64 0.83 -7.12 -8.82
CA SER A 64 1.66 -6.80 -9.99
C SER A 64 2.39 -5.46 -9.84
N ASP A 65 1.69 -4.44 -9.33
CA ASP A 65 2.30 -3.11 -9.10
C ASP A 65 3.38 -3.16 -8.00
N ARG A 66 3.18 -3.96 -6.96
CA ARG A 66 4.16 -4.13 -5.87
C ARG A 66 5.45 -4.82 -6.33
N VAL A 67 5.39 -5.73 -7.31
CA VAL A 67 6.57 -6.45 -7.81
C VAL A 67 7.67 -5.50 -8.29
N ALA A 68 7.30 -4.38 -8.94
CA ALA A 68 8.28 -3.38 -9.36
C ALA A 68 9.04 -2.77 -8.16
N VAL A 69 8.32 -2.43 -7.10
CA VAL A 69 8.88 -1.88 -5.86
C VAL A 69 9.77 -2.90 -5.16
N GLU A 70 9.28 -4.15 -5.01
CA GLU A 70 10.00 -5.25 -4.39
C GLU A 70 11.31 -5.57 -5.12
N ASN A 71 11.29 -5.59 -6.45
CA ASN A 71 12.47 -5.83 -7.28
C ASN A 71 13.55 -4.76 -7.06
N ILE A 72 13.17 -3.49 -6.97
CA ILE A 72 14.11 -2.39 -6.69
C ILE A 72 14.75 -2.58 -5.32
N PHE A 73 13.95 -2.86 -4.28
CA PHE A 73 14.50 -3.10 -2.94
C PHE A 73 15.37 -4.36 -2.87
N ALA A 74 15.00 -5.43 -3.58
CA ALA A 74 15.80 -6.65 -3.67
C ALA A 74 17.17 -6.37 -4.33
N PHE A 75 17.17 -5.58 -5.40
CA PHE A 75 18.39 -5.14 -6.08
C PHE A 75 19.29 -4.30 -5.15
N VAL A 76 18.72 -3.30 -4.47
CA VAL A 76 19.46 -2.46 -3.52
C VAL A 76 20.02 -3.30 -2.38
N LYS A 77 19.22 -4.19 -1.78
CA LYS A 77 19.67 -5.10 -0.71
C LYS A 77 20.83 -5.97 -1.18
N ARG A 78 20.83 -6.46 -2.42
CA ARG A 78 21.93 -7.26 -2.98
C ARG A 78 23.23 -6.46 -3.09
N ARG A 79 23.17 -5.15 -3.32
CA ARG A 79 24.34 -4.27 -3.44
C ARG A 79 25.06 -4.03 -2.11
N TRP A 80 24.33 -4.05 -1.00
CA TRP A 80 24.86 -3.73 0.34
C TRP A 80 24.90 -4.96 1.26
N ARG A 81 25.10 -6.14 0.68
CA ARG A 81 25.32 -7.38 1.44
C ARG A 81 26.70 -7.42 2.08
#